data_AF-A0A2S2P6K7-F1
#
_entry.id   AF-A0A2S2P6K7-F1
#
_cell.length_a   1.000
_cell.length_b   1.000
_cell.length_c   1.000
_cell.angle_alpha   90.00
_cell.angle_beta   90.00
_cell.angle_gamma   90.00
#
_symmetry.space_group_name_H-M   'P 1'
#
loop_
_entity.id
_entity.type
_entity.pdbx_description
1 polymer ?
#
loop_
_entity_poly.entity_id
_entity_poly.type
_entity_poly.pdbx_seq_one_letter_code
_entity_poly.pdbx_strand_id
1 'polypeptide(L)'
;MKAMNHLHTINSNDHALKCLKMLMCLPLLPADKMEQGFQLIKLFATNHNVQMNDFFNYYQRYWLRSVGTNIVSVNGLPRRTNNNLESFHNSLRCTFSVTHPNLWVFLGELCKLNQNYHRAHSQLTNGLQPTRNLKSKYLINSRRIKIASEQLDAGVISVWNFLVKCTYSCSSYEQRQRLWALGMGDQNQPDGDNIVNDVNAIEENAEEVVEEETAQHAVNGTPCMICLVTMPGENTSQFIVIPCGHAWICGICKDRLNNEYLVRCPMCRADVERFQRIFINY
;
A
#
# COMPACT_ATOMS: atom_id res chain seq x y z
N MET A 1 6.76 13.26 19.35
CA MET A 1 8.12 13.82 19.53
C MET A 1 8.15 15.28 20.01
N LYS A 2 7.22 16.16 19.60
CA LYS A 2 7.22 17.58 20.04
C LYS A 2 6.67 17.83 21.45
N ALA A 3 5.71 17.02 21.91
CA ALA A 3 4.96 17.31 23.15
C ALA A 3 5.67 16.99 24.48
N MET A 4 6.84 16.33 24.49
CA MET A 4 7.49 15.86 25.73
C MET A 4 8.99 16.20 25.84
N ASN A 5 9.48 17.25 25.17
CA ASN A 5 10.90 17.70 25.19
C ASN A 5 11.98 16.68 24.77
N HIS A 6 11.65 15.41 24.52
CA HIS A 6 12.62 14.38 24.15
C HIS A 6 13.34 14.68 22.83
N LEU A 7 12.72 15.42 21.90
CA LEU A 7 13.36 15.80 20.64
C LEU A 7 14.61 16.67 20.88
N HIS A 8 14.59 17.58 21.86
CA HIS A 8 15.77 18.37 22.21
C HIS A 8 16.87 17.48 22.80
N THR A 9 16.51 16.59 23.73
CA THR A 9 17.44 15.63 24.34
C THR A 9 18.08 14.69 23.32
N ILE A 10 17.30 14.17 22.37
CA ILE A 10 17.79 13.27 21.32
C ILE A 10 18.74 14.00 20.34
N ASN A 11 18.53 15.29 20.10
CA ASN A 11 19.40 16.08 19.22
C ASN A 11 20.69 16.55 19.89
N SER A 12 20.67 16.75 21.21
CA SER A 12 21.81 17.29 21.98
C SER A 12 22.66 16.21 22.65
N ASN A 13 22.18 14.97 22.75
CA ASN A 13 22.85 13.89 23.46
C ASN A 13 22.91 12.61 22.62
N ASP A 14 24.14 12.22 22.23
CA ASP A 14 24.40 11.00 21.44
C ASP A 14 23.97 9.72 22.15
N HIS A 15 24.03 9.66 23.47
CA HIS A 15 23.54 8.53 24.25
C HIS A 15 22.03 8.42 24.21
N ALA A 16 21.31 9.56 24.22
CA ALA A 16 19.85 9.58 24.04
C ALA A 16 19.46 9.10 22.64
N LEU A 17 20.18 9.57 21.62
CA LEU A 17 20.01 9.08 20.25
C LEU A 17 20.28 7.57 20.12
N LYS A 18 21.34 7.08 20.76
CA LYS A 18 21.66 5.66 20.78
C LYS A 18 20.54 4.84 21.44
N CYS A 19 20.01 5.30 22.57
CA CYS A 19 18.86 4.66 23.24
C CYS A 19 17.65 4.58 22.31
N LEU A 20 17.30 5.68 21.62
CA LEU A 20 16.20 5.69 20.66
C LEU A 20 16.41 4.65 19.56
N LYS A 21 17.59 4.64 18.92
CA LYS A 21 17.90 3.68 17.86
C LYS A 21 17.82 2.23 18.35
N MET A 22 18.31 1.94 19.55
CA MET A 22 18.22 0.60 20.13
C MET A 22 16.76 0.21 20.42
N LEU A 23 15.92 1.14 20.88
CA LEU A 23 14.48 0.89 21.06
C LEU A 23 13.74 0.64 19.74
N MET A 24 14.14 1.31 18.66
CA MET A 24 13.61 1.05 17.30
C MET A 24 14.00 -0.33 16.77
N CYS A 25 15.13 -0.88 17.24
CA CYS A 25 15.62 -2.20 16.87
C CYS A 25 15.18 -3.31 17.82
N LEU A 26 14.60 -2.99 18.97
CA LEU A 26 14.15 -3.97 19.96
C LEU A 26 13.20 -5.03 19.38
N PRO A 27 12.25 -4.71 18.48
CA PRO A 27 11.40 -5.72 17.82
C PRO A 27 12.15 -6.75 16.96
N LEU A 28 13.42 -6.49 16.60
CA LEU A 28 14.22 -7.43 15.82
C LEU A 28 14.76 -8.59 16.67
N LEU A 29 14.75 -8.46 18.00
CA LEU A 29 15.12 -9.52 18.93
C LEU A 29 14.04 -10.62 18.97
N PRO A 30 14.46 -11.88 19.27
CA PRO A 30 13.52 -12.91 19.73
C PRO A 30 12.66 -12.41 20.90
N ALA A 31 11.38 -12.79 20.92
CA ALA A 31 10.39 -12.29 21.87
C ALA A 31 10.78 -12.50 23.34
N ASP A 32 11.45 -13.61 23.65
CA ASP A 32 11.97 -13.98 24.97
C ASP A 32 13.14 -13.07 25.42
N LYS A 33 13.91 -12.52 24.46
CA LYS A 33 15.07 -11.64 24.73
C LYS A 33 14.72 -10.14 24.73
N MET A 34 13.49 -9.76 24.36
CA MET A 34 13.09 -8.35 24.26
C MET A 34 13.09 -7.62 25.61
N GLU A 35 12.55 -8.23 26.67
CA GLU A 35 12.53 -7.59 28.00
C GLU A 35 13.96 -7.39 28.52
N GLN A 36 14.83 -8.39 28.34
CA GLN A 36 16.26 -8.27 28.66
C GLN A 36 16.91 -7.11 27.88
N GLY A 37 16.66 -7.03 26.57
CA GLY A 37 17.17 -5.94 25.73
C GLY A 37 16.70 -4.56 26.20
N PHE A 38 15.43 -4.44 26.60
CA PHE A 38 14.87 -3.21 27.13
C PHE A 38 15.55 -2.79 28.45
N GLN A 39 15.75 -3.72 29.38
CA GLN A 39 16.45 -3.42 30.64
C GLN A 39 17.89 -2.96 30.40
N LEU A 40 18.61 -3.59 29.46
CA LEU A 40 19.96 -3.15 29.10
C LEU A 40 19.99 -1.71 28.55
N ILE A 41 19.00 -1.33 27.74
CA ILE A 41 18.87 0.05 27.24
C ILE A 41 18.60 1.02 28.39
N LYS A 42 17.71 0.66 29.33
CA LYS A 42 17.44 1.50 30.52
C LYS A 42 18.69 1.67 31.38
N LEU A 43 19.42 0.60 31.65
CA LEU A 43 20.67 0.65 32.42
C LEU A 43 21.71 1.56 31.74
N PHE A 44 21.86 1.44 30.42
CA PHE A 44 22.72 2.34 29.65
C PHE A 44 22.26 3.80 29.78
N ALA A 45 20.97 4.08 29.65
CA ALA A 45 20.44 5.43 29.81
C ALA A 45 20.74 6.01 31.21
N THR A 46 20.54 5.21 32.26
CA THR A 46 20.86 5.60 33.65
C THR A 46 22.35 5.89 33.83
N ASN A 47 23.23 5.01 33.36
CA ASN A 47 24.68 5.17 33.49
C ASN A 47 25.22 6.41 32.75
N HIS A 48 24.53 6.85 31.70
CA HIS A 48 24.90 8.02 30.90
C HIS A 48 24.04 9.26 31.20
N ASN A 49 23.29 9.28 32.31
CA ASN A 49 22.44 10.40 32.74
C ASN A 49 21.42 10.86 31.69
N VAL A 50 20.89 9.93 30.89
CA VAL A 50 19.87 10.21 29.86
C VAL A 50 18.48 10.22 30.49
N GLN A 51 17.88 11.40 30.61
CA GLN A 51 16.56 11.60 31.19
C GLN A 51 15.44 11.45 30.16
N MET A 52 15.00 10.21 29.90
CA MET A 52 13.87 9.88 29.03
C MET A 52 12.85 8.95 29.69
N ASN A 53 12.63 9.13 31.00
CA ASN A 53 11.83 8.21 31.82
C ASN A 53 10.39 8.05 31.32
N ASP A 54 9.73 9.12 30.90
CA ASP A 54 8.37 9.05 30.36
C ASP A 54 8.31 8.21 29.08
N PHE A 55 9.30 8.35 28.22
CA PHE A 55 9.42 7.54 27.01
C PHE A 55 9.67 6.07 27.31
N PHE A 56 10.57 5.75 28.25
CA PHE A 56 10.79 4.37 28.68
C PHE A 56 9.55 3.76 29.34
N ASN A 57 8.86 4.53 30.20
CA ASN A 57 7.63 4.10 30.86
C ASN A 57 6.52 3.83 29.85
N TYR A 58 6.35 4.72 28.87
CA TYR A 58 5.41 4.53 27.77
C TYR A 58 5.75 3.24 26.99
N TYR A 59 7.01 3.09 26.58
CA TYR A 59 7.44 1.93 25.78
C TYR A 59 7.17 0.62 26.53
N GLN A 60 7.55 0.55 27.80
CA GLN A 60 7.35 -0.65 28.62
C GLN A 60 5.87 -0.95 28.82
N ARG A 61 5.06 0.06 29.18
CA ARG A 61 3.63 -0.15 29.45
C ARG A 61 2.88 -0.57 28.19
N TYR A 62 3.07 0.16 27.10
CA TYR A 62 2.29 -0.07 25.89
C TYR A 62 2.84 -1.24 25.07
N TRP A 63 4.10 -1.17 24.61
CA TRP A 63 4.65 -2.14 23.67
C TRP A 63 5.01 -3.48 24.31
N LEU A 64 5.62 -3.47 25.51
CA LEU A 64 6.05 -4.72 26.15
C LEU A 64 4.95 -5.39 26.97
N ARG A 65 4.10 -4.62 27.66
CA ARG A 65 3.05 -5.18 28.53
C ARG A 65 1.68 -5.29 27.86
N SER A 66 1.15 -4.20 27.29
CA SER A 66 -0.20 -4.20 26.70
C SER A 66 -0.25 -4.96 25.37
N VAL A 67 0.68 -4.70 24.45
CA VAL A 67 0.75 -5.41 23.16
C VAL A 67 1.46 -6.76 23.32
N GLY A 68 2.57 -6.81 24.07
CA GLY A 68 3.29 -8.05 24.35
C GLY A 68 4.40 -8.36 23.34
N THR A 69 5.49 -8.94 23.84
CA THR A 69 6.70 -9.22 23.04
C THR A 69 6.47 -10.21 21.90
N ASN A 70 5.56 -11.18 22.07
CA ASN A 70 5.22 -12.15 21.03
C ASN A 70 4.56 -11.51 19.79
N ILE A 71 3.83 -10.40 19.98
CA ILE A 71 3.17 -9.67 18.89
C ILE A 71 4.12 -8.65 18.27
N VAL A 72 4.91 -7.97 19.11
CA VAL A 72 5.82 -6.92 18.64
C VAL A 72 7.07 -7.49 17.96
N SER A 73 7.56 -8.66 18.38
CA SER A 73 8.75 -9.27 17.78
C SER A 73 8.48 -9.63 16.31
N VAL A 74 9.40 -9.18 15.46
CA VAL A 74 9.45 -9.51 14.01
C VAL A 74 10.66 -10.37 13.68
N ASN A 75 11.26 -11.00 14.69
CA ASN A 75 12.39 -11.88 14.53
C ASN A 75 12.00 -13.11 13.69
N GLY A 76 12.90 -13.53 12.80
CA GLY A 76 12.65 -14.66 11.89
C GLY A 76 11.59 -14.41 10.79
N LEU A 77 10.80 -13.34 10.88
CA LEU A 77 9.76 -13.08 9.89
C LEU A 77 10.35 -12.62 8.55
N PRO A 78 9.92 -13.21 7.41
CA PRO A 78 10.38 -12.80 6.09
C PRO A 78 9.94 -11.38 5.73
N ARG A 79 8.88 -10.88 6.39
CA ARG A 79 8.34 -9.53 6.24
C ARG A 79 8.05 -8.94 7.62
N ARG A 80 8.54 -7.72 7.87
CA ARG A 80 8.54 -7.07 9.19
C ARG A 80 7.48 -5.97 9.34
N THR A 81 6.88 -5.52 8.24
CA THR A 81 5.80 -4.52 8.23
C THR A 81 4.75 -4.90 7.18
N ASN A 82 3.54 -4.37 7.35
CA ASN A 82 2.44 -4.44 6.38
C ASN A 82 2.69 -3.61 5.09
N ASN A 83 3.84 -2.93 4.98
CA ASN A 83 4.22 -2.07 3.85
C ASN A 83 4.16 -2.78 2.48
N ASN A 84 4.20 -4.11 2.44
CA ASN A 84 4.06 -4.85 1.17
C ASN A 84 2.62 -4.82 0.64
N LEU A 85 1.61 -4.86 1.51
CA LEU A 85 0.21 -4.71 1.08
C LEU A 85 -0.03 -3.29 0.62
N GLU A 86 0.44 -2.30 1.38
CA GLU A 86 0.33 -0.90 1.01
C GLU A 86 1.06 -0.57 -0.29
N SER A 87 2.29 -1.07 -0.47
CA SER A 87 3.05 -0.94 -1.72
C SER A 87 2.38 -1.65 -2.88
N PHE A 88 1.76 -2.82 -2.65
CA PHE A 88 0.98 -3.52 -3.68
C PHE A 88 -0.27 -2.71 -4.07
N HIS A 89 -1.01 -2.16 -3.10
CA HIS A 89 -2.16 -1.30 -3.37
C HIS A 89 -1.77 -0.01 -4.07
N ASN A 90 -0.64 0.61 -3.70
CA ASN A 90 -0.13 1.78 -4.41
C ASN A 90 0.33 1.42 -5.83
N SER A 91 1.00 0.28 -6.02
CA SER A 91 1.35 -0.22 -7.35
C SER A 91 0.11 -0.45 -8.19
N LEU A 92 -0.92 -1.09 -7.66
CA LEU A 92 -2.22 -1.26 -8.34
C LEU A 92 -2.82 0.09 -8.71
N ARG A 93 -2.84 1.04 -7.78
CA ARG A 93 -3.35 2.40 -8.03
C ARG A 93 -2.60 3.09 -9.18
N CYS A 94 -1.27 2.99 -9.19
CA CYS A 94 -0.43 3.50 -10.28
C CYS A 94 -0.69 2.75 -11.60
N THR A 95 -0.80 1.43 -11.59
CA THR A 95 -1.06 0.60 -12.77
C THR A 95 -2.42 0.93 -13.39
N PHE A 96 -3.48 1.05 -12.58
CA PHE A 96 -4.79 1.43 -13.10
C PHE A 96 -4.85 2.87 -13.62
N SER A 97 -3.96 3.76 -13.16
CA SER A 97 -3.79 5.17 -13.59
C SER A 97 -5.02 6.09 -13.45
N VAL A 98 -6.20 5.54 -13.15
CA VAL A 98 -7.47 6.25 -12.94
C VAL A 98 -8.18 5.69 -11.70
N THR A 99 -8.91 6.56 -10.98
CA THR A 99 -9.63 6.19 -9.76
C THR A 99 -10.77 5.20 -10.04
N HIS A 100 -11.36 5.27 -11.23
CA HIS A 100 -12.49 4.44 -11.65
C HIS A 100 -12.26 3.92 -13.09
N PRO A 101 -11.42 2.88 -13.27
CA PRO A 101 -11.21 2.30 -14.59
C PRO A 101 -12.51 1.65 -15.09
N ASN A 102 -12.75 1.72 -16.40
CA ASN A 102 -13.80 0.90 -17.00
C ASN A 102 -13.45 -0.60 -16.88
N LEU A 103 -14.45 -1.46 -17.00
CA LEU A 103 -14.32 -2.91 -16.79
C LEU A 103 -13.18 -3.52 -17.63
N TRP A 104 -13.03 -3.12 -18.89
CA TRP A 104 -12.04 -3.70 -19.79
C TRP A 104 -10.61 -3.27 -19.46
N VAL A 105 -10.42 -2.00 -19.08
CA VAL A 105 -9.13 -1.51 -18.58
C VAL A 105 -8.78 -2.21 -17.27
N PHE A 106 -9.74 -2.35 -16.36
CA PHE A 106 -9.54 -3.06 -15.10
C PHE A 106 -9.12 -4.52 -15.32
N LEU A 107 -9.84 -5.25 -16.16
CA LEU A 107 -9.52 -6.65 -16.48
C LEU A 107 -8.19 -6.77 -17.23
N GLY A 108 -7.90 -5.87 -18.17
CA GLY A 108 -6.65 -5.83 -18.92
C GLY A 108 -5.43 -5.65 -18.00
N GLU A 109 -5.49 -4.71 -17.07
CA GLU A 109 -4.41 -4.48 -16.11
C GLU A 109 -4.25 -5.65 -15.12
N LEU A 110 -5.35 -6.29 -14.69
CA LEU A 110 -5.28 -7.51 -13.87
C LEU A 110 -4.64 -8.68 -14.64
N CYS A 111 -4.97 -8.86 -15.91
CA CYS A 111 -4.36 -9.88 -16.76
C CYS A 111 -2.85 -9.65 -16.89
N LYS A 112 -2.40 -8.42 -17.16
CA LYS A 112 -0.97 -8.06 -17.20
C LYS A 112 -0.27 -8.37 -15.89
N LEU A 113 -0.88 -7.99 -14.77
CA LEU A 113 -0.36 -8.27 -13.43
C LEU A 113 -0.20 -9.78 -13.20
N ASN A 114 -1.20 -10.58 -13.55
CA ASN A 114 -1.15 -12.03 -13.41
C ASN A 114 -0.06 -12.67 -14.30
N GLN A 115 0.08 -12.20 -15.55
CA GLN A 115 1.13 -12.65 -16.46
C GLN A 115 2.54 -12.40 -15.87
N ASN A 116 2.75 -11.27 -15.20
CA ASN A 116 4.03 -10.98 -14.53
C ASN A 116 4.33 -11.97 -13.39
N TYR A 117 3.33 -12.34 -12.59
CA TYR A 117 3.49 -13.38 -11.57
C TYR A 117 3.78 -14.75 -12.17
N HIS A 118 3.10 -15.12 -13.26
CA HIS A 118 3.38 -16.37 -13.99
C HIS A 118 4.80 -16.40 -14.57
N ARG A 119 5.28 -15.30 -15.14
CA ARG A 119 6.67 -15.18 -15.62
C ARG A 119 7.67 -15.35 -14.48
N ALA A 120 7.47 -14.66 -13.35
CA ALA A 120 8.35 -14.77 -12.19
C ALA A 120 8.35 -16.20 -11.61
N HIS A 121 7.19 -16.86 -11.55
CA HIS A 121 7.09 -18.25 -11.14
C HIS A 121 7.85 -19.18 -12.09
N SER A 122 7.66 -19.02 -13.40
CA SER A 122 8.36 -19.80 -14.43
C SER A 122 9.88 -19.64 -14.34
N GLN A 123 10.36 -18.41 -14.11
CA GLN A 123 11.78 -18.14 -13.85
C GLN A 123 12.29 -18.94 -12.65
N LEU A 124 11.59 -18.88 -11.51
CA LEU A 124 11.97 -19.63 -10.31
C LEU A 124 12.00 -21.14 -10.54
N THR A 125 10.99 -21.69 -11.23
CA THR A 125 10.94 -23.13 -11.53
C THR A 125 12.07 -23.56 -12.46
N ASN A 126 12.56 -22.66 -13.31
CA ASN A 126 13.69 -22.88 -14.21
C ASN A 126 15.05 -22.54 -13.55
N GLY A 127 15.08 -22.29 -12.24
CA GLY A 127 16.31 -21.94 -11.52
C GLY A 127 16.85 -20.53 -11.81
N LEU A 128 16.09 -19.71 -12.54
CA LEU A 128 16.41 -18.30 -12.77
C LEU A 128 15.95 -17.48 -11.57
N GLN A 129 16.68 -16.40 -11.26
CA GLN A 129 16.26 -15.45 -10.22
C GLN A 129 15.47 -14.31 -10.84
N PRO A 130 14.19 -14.12 -10.46
CA PRO A 130 13.44 -12.95 -10.87
C PRO A 130 14.16 -11.68 -10.41
N THR A 131 14.43 -10.77 -11.34
CA THR A 131 15.00 -9.45 -11.07
C THR A 131 13.95 -8.61 -10.34
N ARG A 132 13.99 -8.64 -9.00
CA ARG A 132 13.32 -7.60 -8.22
C ARG A 132 14.33 -6.47 -8.01
N ASN A 133 14.01 -5.27 -8.50
CA ASN A 133 14.76 -4.05 -8.22
C ASN A 133 14.60 -3.65 -6.74
N LEU A 134 15.18 -4.42 -5.82
CA LEU A 134 15.33 -4.03 -4.44
C LEU A 134 16.58 -3.17 -4.32
N LYS A 135 16.43 -1.92 -3.88
CA LYS A 135 17.58 -1.02 -3.65
C LYS A 135 18.63 -1.76 -2.78
N SER A 136 19.87 -1.80 -3.23
CA SER A 136 20.99 -2.53 -2.58
C SER A 136 21.08 -2.27 -1.07
N LYS A 137 20.81 -1.02 -0.63
CA LYS A 137 20.75 -0.64 0.79
C LYS A 137 19.81 -1.50 1.64
N TYR A 138 18.65 -1.91 1.11
CA TYR A 138 17.67 -2.74 1.82
C TYR A 138 18.13 -4.19 1.90
N LEU A 139 18.77 -4.71 0.83
CA LEU A 139 19.36 -6.05 0.83
C LEU A 139 20.49 -6.16 1.84
N ILE A 140 21.38 -5.15 1.88
CA ILE A 140 22.49 -5.08 2.84
C ILE A 140 21.94 -5.04 4.28
N ASN A 141 20.92 -4.21 4.55
CA ASN A 141 20.30 -4.15 5.88
C ASN A 141 19.64 -5.47 6.28
N SER A 142 18.89 -6.10 5.39
CA SER A 142 18.27 -7.41 5.65
C SER A 142 19.32 -8.49 5.92
N ARG A 143 20.41 -8.50 5.16
CA ARG A 143 21.54 -9.43 5.37
C ARG A 143 22.21 -9.18 6.72
N ARG A 144 22.45 -7.92 7.10
CA ARG A 144 23.04 -7.57 8.41
C ARG A 144 22.19 -8.05 9.58
N ILE A 145 20.87 -7.83 9.52
CA ILE A 145 19.95 -8.29 10.57
C ILE A 145 19.92 -9.81 10.63
N LYS A 146 19.90 -10.50 9.47
CA LYS A 146 19.95 -11.96 9.42
C LYS A 146 21.20 -12.52 10.10
N ILE A 147 22.37 -12.04 9.71
CA ILE A 147 23.66 -12.45 10.30
C ILE A 147 23.68 -12.18 11.81
N ALA A 148 23.21 -11.00 12.25
CA ALA A 148 23.17 -10.67 13.68
C ALA A 148 22.22 -11.61 14.45
N SER A 149 21.08 -11.99 13.85
CA SER A 149 20.12 -12.91 14.46
C SER A 149 20.75 -14.29 14.62
N GLU A 150 21.36 -14.83 13.57
CA GLU A 150 22.06 -16.12 13.59
C GLU A 150 23.19 -16.13 14.64
N GLN A 151 23.96 -15.04 14.75
CA GLN A 151 25.02 -14.90 15.76
C GLN A 151 24.45 -14.85 17.19
N LEU A 152 23.29 -14.24 17.40
CA LEU A 152 22.63 -14.16 18.71
C LEU A 152 22.05 -15.52 19.10
N ASP A 153 21.49 -16.26 18.14
CA ASP A 153 20.92 -17.59 18.36
C ASP A 153 22.01 -18.62 18.66
N ALA A 154 23.16 -18.52 17.99
CA ALA A 154 24.35 -19.31 18.28
C ALA A 154 25.08 -18.88 19.57
N GLY A 155 24.64 -17.83 20.26
CA GLY A 155 25.28 -17.32 21.48
C GLY A 155 26.63 -16.64 21.26
N VAL A 156 27.01 -16.37 20.01
CA VAL A 156 28.28 -15.70 19.64
C VAL A 156 28.29 -14.24 20.05
N ILE A 157 27.12 -13.58 20.02
CA ILE A 157 26.95 -12.19 20.46
C ILE A 157 25.90 -12.07 21.55
N SER A 158 26.10 -11.12 22.46
CA SER A 158 25.10 -10.76 23.46
C SER A 158 23.93 -9.98 22.86
N VAL A 159 22.81 -9.91 23.59
CA VAL A 159 21.65 -9.06 23.25
C VAL A 159 22.06 -7.60 23.04
N TRP A 160 22.99 -7.10 23.86
CA TRP A 160 23.55 -5.75 23.70
C TRP A 160 24.25 -5.57 22.35
N ASN A 161 25.15 -6.50 22.00
CA ASN A 161 25.91 -6.46 20.75
C ASN A 161 24.99 -6.57 19.52
N PHE A 162 23.94 -7.38 19.61
CA PHE A 162 22.89 -7.45 18.59
C PHE A 162 22.23 -6.09 18.38
N LEU A 163 21.74 -5.47 19.45
CA LEU A 163 21.05 -4.17 19.38
C LEU A 163 21.94 -3.09 18.77
N VAL A 164 23.21 -3.03 19.19
CA VAL A 164 24.21 -2.09 18.63
C VAL A 164 24.39 -2.32 17.13
N LYS A 165 24.59 -3.58 16.68
CA LYS A 165 24.75 -3.92 15.26
C LYS A 165 23.52 -3.53 14.42
N CYS A 166 22.32 -3.66 14.98
CA CYS A 166 21.06 -3.39 14.27
C CYS A 166 20.71 -1.88 14.17
N THR A 167 21.30 -1.01 14.99
CA THR A 167 21.01 0.46 14.95
C THR A 167 21.23 1.12 13.58
N TYR A 168 22.10 0.56 12.73
CA TYR A 168 22.30 1.03 11.36
C TYR A 168 21.04 0.87 10.49
N SER A 169 20.23 -0.16 10.75
CA SER A 169 19.05 -0.46 9.95
C SER A 169 17.96 0.60 10.06
N CYS A 170 17.88 1.31 11.20
CA CYS A 170 16.92 2.39 11.40
C CYS A 170 17.51 3.80 11.19
N SER A 171 18.83 3.94 11.03
CA SER A 171 19.51 5.25 11.06
C SER A 171 19.01 6.23 9.99
N SER A 172 18.78 5.77 8.75
CA SER A 172 18.28 6.67 7.69
C SER A 172 16.85 7.15 7.95
N TYR A 173 16.00 6.28 8.49
CA TYR A 173 14.61 6.62 8.81
C TYR A 173 14.54 7.52 10.04
N GLU A 174 15.30 7.19 11.09
CA GLU A 174 15.44 8.01 12.29
C GLU A 174 15.87 9.44 11.95
N GLN A 175 16.92 9.60 11.13
CA GLN A 175 17.41 10.91 10.71
C GLN A 175 16.33 11.71 9.97
N ARG A 176 15.59 11.08 9.04
CA ARG A 176 14.48 11.74 8.33
C ARG A 176 13.39 12.20 9.28
N GLN A 177 12.95 11.34 10.20
CA GLN A 177 11.92 11.68 11.17
C GLN A 177 12.37 12.82 12.10
N ARG A 178 13.65 12.84 12.48
CA ARG A 178 14.22 13.89 13.33
C ARG A 178 14.30 15.24 12.61
N LEU A 179 14.78 15.26 11.36
CA LEU A 179 14.81 16.47 10.52
C LEU A 179 13.42 17.03 10.24
N TRP A 180 12.46 16.15 9.93
CA TRP A 180 11.06 16.53 9.77
C TRP A 180 10.48 17.14 11.05
N ALA A 181 10.74 16.53 12.21
CA ALA A 181 10.29 17.04 13.49
C ALA A 181 10.89 18.42 13.84
N LEU A 182 12.09 18.74 13.35
CA LEU A 182 12.75 20.05 13.47
C LEU A 182 12.21 21.11 12.50
N GLY A 183 11.31 20.75 11.57
CA GLY A 183 10.83 21.67 10.54
C GLY A 183 11.85 21.93 9.42
N MET A 184 12.92 21.14 9.35
CA MET A 184 13.94 21.19 8.29
C MET A 184 13.62 20.20 7.15
N GLY A 185 12.35 19.85 6.98
CA GLY A 185 11.90 18.91 5.97
C GLY A 185 11.52 19.65 4.68
N ASP A 186 12.47 19.78 3.76
CA ASP A 186 12.37 19.37 2.34
C ASP A 186 13.10 20.33 1.36
N GLN A 187 14.29 19.92 0.89
CA GLN A 187 14.89 20.43 -0.36
C GLN A 187 15.62 19.35 -1.17
N ASN A 188 15.56 18.07 -0.77
CA ASN A 188 16.18 17.00 -1.54
C ASN A 188 15.43 15.70 -1.24
N GLN A 189 14.21 15.64 -1.75
CA GLN A 189 13.45 14.42 -1.90
C GLN A 189 14.01 13.66 -3.12
N PRO A 190 14.68 12.50 -2.98
CA PRO A 190 14.45 11.48 -3.98
C PRO A 190 13.04 10.98 -3.71
N ASP A 191 12.14 11.50 -4.55
CA ASP A 191 10.80 11.02 -4.85
C ASP A 191 10.52 9.62 -4.30
N GLY A 192 9.44 9.49 -3.52
CA GLY A 192 8.75 8.25 -3.16
C GLY A 192 9.58 7.02 -2.77
N ASP A 193 9.11 6.31 -1.75
CA ASP A 193 9.18 4.84 -1.81
C ASP A 193 8.24 4.30 -2.93
N ASN A 194 8.32 4.90 -4.13
CA ASN A 194 7.91 4.30 -5.38
C ASN A 194 8.93 3.18 -5.62
N ILE A 195 8.61 2.00 -5.11
CA ILE A 195 8.86 0.80 -5.89
C ILE A 195 7.92 0.97 -7.09
N VAL A 196 8.36 1.74 -8.09
CA VAL A 196 8.01 1.37 -9.45
C VAL A 196 8.62 0.00 -9.58
N ASN A 197 7.79 -1.05 -9.48
CA ASN A 197 8.13 -2.29 -10.11
C ASN A 197 8.29 -1.87 -11.57
N ASP A 198 9.54 -1.70 -11.97
CA ASP A 198 9.88 -1.49 -13.34
C ASP A 198 9.48 -2.79 -14.05
N VAL A 199 8.25 -2.80 -14.57
CA VAL A 199 7.77 -3.82 -15.50
C VAL A 199 8.39 -3.55 -16.89
N ASN A 200 9.13 -2.45 -17.06
CA ASN A 200 9.70 -2.04 -18.32
C ASN A 200 11.23 -2.19 -18.31
N ALA A 201 11.68 -3.43 -18.22
CA ALA A 201 13.00 -3.79 -18.72
C ALA A 201 12.85 -5.05 -19.57
N ILE A 202 12.48 -4.84 -20.84
CA ILE A 202 12.97 -5.46 -22.07
C ILE A 202 12.15 -4.80 -23.19
N GLU A 203 12.71 -3.75 -23.78
CA GLU A 203 12.46 -3.46 -25.20
C GLU A 203 13.28 -4.48 -25.99
N GLU A 204 12.62 -5.30 -26.79
CA GLU A 204 13.22 -5.83 -28.03
C GLU A 204 12.10 -6.33 -28.96
N ASN A 205 11.94 -5.57 -30.06
CA ASN A 205 11.41 -5.91 -31.38
C ASN A 205 10.15 -6.78 -31.49
N ALA A 206 9.03 -6.14 -31.84
CA ALA A 206 7.98 -6.76 -32.65
C ALA A 206 7.41 -5.71 -33.62
N GLU A 207 7.40 -6.06 -34.89
CA GLU A 207 7.05 -5.25 -36.06
C GLU A 207 5.63 -4.66 -35.97
N GLU A 208 5.50 -3.38 -36.33
CA GLU A 208 4.20 -2.73 -36.58
C GLU A 208 3.53 -3.38 -37.79
N VAL A 209 2.38 -4.01 -37.56
CA VAL A 209 1.38 -4.22 -38.61
C VAL A 209 0.27 -3.20 -38.37
N VAL A 210 0.20 -2.23 -39.27
CA VAL A 210 -0.87 -1.24 -39.36
C VAL A 210 -2.07 -1.94 -40.01
N GLU A 211 -3.16 -2.10 -39.27
CA GLU A 211 -4.48 -2.32 -39.86
C GLU A 211 -5.34 -1.06 -39.62
N GLU A 212 -5.57 -0.36 -40.72
CA GLU A 212 -6.63 0.65 -40.84
C GLU A 212 -7.98 -0.05 -40.76
N GLU A 213 -8.81 0.28 -39.77
CA GLU A 213 -10.25 0.04 -39.88
C GLU A 213 -11.04 1.34 -39.83
N THR A 214 -11.80 1.47 -40.91
CA THR A 214 -12.57 2.60 -41.37
C THR A 214 -13.87 2.74 -40.59
N ALA A 215 -14.31 3.99 -40.42
CA ALA A 215 -15.59 4.31 -39.82
C ALA A 215 -16.75 3.73 -40.63
N GLN A 216 -17.66 3.01 -39.97
CA GLN A 216 -19.02 2.79 -40.45
C GLN A 216 -20.02 3.20 -39.36
N HIS A 217 -20.61 4.37 -39.56
CA HIS A 217 -21.78 4.84 -38.83
C HIS A 217 -22.98 3.95 -39.19
N ALA A 218 -23.28 2.96 -38.34
CA ALA A 218 -24.56 2.27 -38.35
C ALA A 218 -25.50 2.93 -37.35
N VAL A 219 -26.69 3.31 -37.82
CA VAL A 219 -27.79 3.89 -37.04
C VAL A 219 -28.28 2.86 -36.02
N ASN A 220 -27.61 2.79 -34.88
CA ASN A 220 -27.93 1.87 -33.79
C ASN A 220 -28.51 2.67 -32.63
N GLY A 221 -29.80 2.47 -32.33
CA GLY A 221 -30.47 3.11 -31.19
C GLY A 221 -29.74 2.86 -29.86
N THR A 222 -29.89 3.76 -28.90
CA THR A 222 -29.29 3.64 -27.57
C THR A 222 -29.90 2.45 -26.79
N PRO A 223 -29.10 1.53 -26.23
CA PRO A 223 -29.60 0.38 -25.48
C PRO A 223 -30.20 0.81 -24.14
N CYS A 224 -31.16 0.03 -23.64
CA CYS A 224 -31.71 0.22 -22.30
C CYS A 224 -30.65 -0.05 -21.23
N MET A 225 -30.45 0.85 -20.26
CA MET A 225 -29.48 0.67 -19.16
C MET A 225 -29.77 -0.54 -18.27
N ILE A 226 -31.03 -1.03 -18.26
CA ILE A 226 -31.49 -2.09 -17.36
C ILE A 226 -31.37 -3.46 -18.03
N CYS A 227 -32.00 -3.63 -19.20
CA CYS A 227 -32.01 -4.91 -19.88
C CYS A 227 -30.92 -5.04 -20.96
N LEU A 228 -30.20 -3.96 -21.28
CA LEU A 228 -29.17 -3.89 -22.31
C LEU A 228 -29.67 -4.25 -23.73
N VAL A 229 -30.98 -4.35 -23.92
CA VAL A 229 -31.60 -4.61 -25.22
C VAL A 229 -31.77 -3.29 -25.98
N THR A 230 -31.24 -3.24 -27.20
CA THR A 230 -31.55 -2.21 -28.18
C THR A 230 -32.87 -2.55 -28.86
N MET A 231 -33.88 -1.71 -28.69
CA MET A 231 -35.18 -1.90 -29.34
C MET A 231 -35.10 -1.38 -30.79
N PRO A 232 -35.31 -2.20 -31.81
CA PRO A 232 -35.32 -1.74 -33.19
C PRO A 232 -36.64 -1.01 -33.49
N GLY A 233 -36.57 0.28 -33.82
CA GLY A 233 -37.73 1.02 -34.32
C GLY A 233 -37.67 2.53 -34.08
N GLU A 234 -38.01 3.30 -35.11
CA GLU A 234 -38.39 4.71 -34.99
C GLU A 234 -39.64 4.79 -34.11
N ASN A 235 -39.57 5.48 -32.95
CA ASN A 235 -40.64 5.67 -31.95
C ASN A 235 -40.70 4.72 -30.74
N THR A 236 -39.61 4.04 -30.36
CA THR A 236 -39.58 3.37 -29.06
C THR A 236 -39.58 4.41 -27.92
N SER A 237 -40.49 4.27 -26.95
CA SER A 237 -40.57 5.18 -25.80
C SER A 237 -39.38 4.93 -24.86
N GLN A 238 -38.48 5.89 -24.77
CA GLN A 238 -37.36 5.86 -23.84
C GLN A 238 -37.62 6.83 -22.67
N PHE A 239 -37.16 6.44 -21.49
CA PHE A 239 -37.41 7.15 -20.24
C PHE A 239 -36.09 7.50 -19.53
N ILE A 240 -36.10 8.63 -18.83
CA ILE A 240 -35.04 9.05 -17.90
C ILE A 240 -35.56 9.05 -16.48
N VAL A 241 -34.67 8.83 -15.52
CA VAL A 241 -34.99 8.86 -14.09
C VAL A 241 -34.84 10.28 -13.55
N ILE A 242 -35.89 10.81 -12.92
CA ILE A 242 -35.85 12.09 -12.21
C ILE A 242 -35.78 11.82 -10.70
N PRO A 243 -34.88 12.50 -9.94
CA PRO A 243 -34.05 13.65 -10.35
C PRO A 243 -32.65 13.30 -10.88
N CYS A 244 -32.20 12.05 -10.80
CA CYS A 244 -30.78 11.71 -11.01
C CYS A 244 -30.30 11.74 -12.48
N GLY A 245 -31.21 11.87 -13.44
CA GLY A 245 -30.88 12.04 -14.87
C GLY A 245 -30.37 10.78 -15.59
N HIS A 246 -30.31 9.63 -14.93
CA HIS A 246 -29.83 8.40 -15.57
C HIS A 246 -30.79 7.99 -16.70
N ALA A 247 -30.23 7.79 -17.89
CA ALA A 247 -30.89 7.40 -19.15
C ALA A 247 -30.10 6.25 -19.81
N TRP A 248 -30.66 5.36 -20.63
CA TRP A 248 -32.03 5.27 -21.18
C TRP A 248 -32.76 4.04 -20.62
N ILE A 249 -34.05 4.16 -20.26
CA ILE A 249 -34.85 3.02 -19.79
C ILE A 249 -35.98 2.73 -20.80
N CYS A 250 -36.17 1.46 -21.19
CA CYS A 250 -37.29 1.07 -22.04
C CYS A 250 -38.61 0.97 -21.25
N GLY A 251 -39.76 1.10 -21.93
CA GLY A 251 -41.09 1.04 -21.30
C GLY A 251 -41.31 -0.20 -20.44
N ILE A 252 -40.88 -1.37 -20.91
CA ILE A 252 -41.01 -2.65 -20.19
C ILE A 252 -40.27 -2.60 -18.85
N CYS A 253 -39.02 -2.09 -18.84
CA CYS A 253 -38.24 -2.02 -17.61
C CYS A 253 -38.75 -0.92 -16.66
N LYS A 254 -39.28 0.18 -17.20
CA LYS A 254 -39.95 1.22 -16.41
C LYS A 254 -41.20 0.67 -15.72
N ASP A 255 -42.02 -0.13 -16.39
CA ASP A 255 -43.22 -0.72 -15.78
C ASP A 255 -42.88 -1.76 -14.72
N ARG A 256 -41.81 -2.54 -14.93
CA ARG A 256 -41.29 -3.46 -13.91
C ARG A 256 -40.83 -2.72 -12.65
N LEU A 257 -40.06 -1.65 -12.80
CA LEU A 257 -39.58 -0.86 -11.66
C LEU A 257 -40.71 -0.18 -10.89
N ASN A 258 -41.75 0.29 -11.59
CA ASN A 258 -42.92 0.89 -10.94
C ASN A 258 -43.73 -0.11 -10.09
N ASN A 259 -43.56 -1.41 -10.31
CA ASN A 259 -44.24 -2.46 -9.52
C ASN A 259 -43.45 -2.87 -8.27
N GLU A 260 -42.27 -2.31 -8.03
CA GLU A 260 -41.51 -2.55 -6.80
C GLU A 260 -42.05 -1.73 -5.63
N TYR A 261 -42.02 -2.29 -4.43
CA TYR A 261 -42.46 -1.62 -3.19
C TYR A 261 -41.71 -0.30 -2.92
N LEU A 262 -40.46 -0.20 -3.39
CA LEU A 262 -39.63 0.99 -3.25
C LEU A 262 -38.91 1.28 -4.57
N VAL A 263 -39.39 2.28 -5.31
CA VAL A 263 -38.86 2.63 -6.64
C VAL A 263 -37.55 3.42 -6.50
N ARG A 264 -36.41 2.77 -6.81
CA ARG A 264 -35.08 3.38 -6.79
C ARG A 264 -34.38 3.27 -8.14
N CYS A 265 -33.51 4.24 -8.44
CA CYS A 265 -32.71 4.22 -9.66
C CYS A 265 -31.75 3.01 -9.64
N PRO A 266 -31.76 2.12 -10.64
CA PRO A 266 -30.85 0.97 -10.67
C PRO A 266 -29.36 1.35 -10.72
N MET A 267 -29.04 2.53 -11.25
CA MET A 267 -27.65 2.99 -11.42
C MET A 267 -27.07 3.63 -10.16
N CYS A 268 -27.81 4.55 -9.55
CA CYS A 268 -27.31 5.36 -8.42
C CYS A 268 -28.06 5.16 -7.10
N ARG A 269 -29.12 4.33 -7.11
CA ARG A 269 -29.98 4.02 -5.95
C ARG A 269 -30.70 5.22 -5.32
N ALA A 270 -30.67 6.38 -5.97
CA ALA A 270 -31.48 7.53 -5.57
C ALA A 270 -32.98 7.19 -5.66
N ASP A 271 -33.78 7.79 -4.78
CA ASP A 271 -35.23 7.65 -4.82
C ASP A 271 -35.77 8.24 -6.13
N VAL A 272 -36.65 7.50 -6.80
CA VAL A 272 -37.22 7.91 -8.08
C VAL A 272 -38.48 8.72 -7.84
N GLU A 273 -38.46 9.98 -8.23
CA GLU A 273 -39.67 10.82 -8.20
C GLU A 273 -40.60 10.45 -9.37
N ARG A 274 -40.03 10.33 -10.57
CA ARG A 274 -40.77 9.90 -11.77
C ARG A 274 -39.85 9.44 -12.90
N PHE A 275 -40.40 8.62 -13.79
CA PHE A 275 -39.80 8.32 -15.09
C PHE A 275 -40.38 9.28 -16.14
N GLN A 276 -39.54 10.17 -16.68
CA GLN A 276 -39.96 11.11 -17.72
C GLN A 276 -39.69 10.49 -19.09
N ARG A 277 -40.74 10.35 -19.91
CA ARG A 277 -40.60 9.97 -21.32
C ARG A 277 -39.90 11.10 -22.05
N ILE A 278 -38.93 10.76 -22.88
CA ILE A 278 -38.26 11.71 -23.75
C ILE A 278 -38.36 11.28 -25.20
N PHE A 279 -38.46 12.27 -26.08
CA PHE A 279 -38.54 12.10 -27.51
C PHE A 279 -37.21 12.59 -28.07
N ILE A 280 -36.38 11.65 -28.55
CA ILE A 280 -35.23 12.02 -29.36
C ILE A 280 -35.72 12.04 -30.80
N ASN A 281 -35.83 13.23 -31.38
CA ASN A 281 -35.87 13.35 -32.83
C ASN A 281 -34.43 13.14 -33.30
N TYR A 282 -34.19 12.06 -34.03
CA TYR A 282 -32.95 11.85 -34.78
C TYR A 282 -33.05 12.57 -36.12
#